data_AF-A0A9P6VA72-F1
#
_entry.id   AF-A0A9P6VA72-F1
#
_cell.length_a   1.000
_cell.length_b   1.000
_cell.length_c   1.000
_cell.angle_alpha   90.00
_cell.angle_beta   90.00
_cell.angle_gamma   90.00
#
_symmetry.space_group_name_H-M   'P 1'
#
loop_
_entity.id
_entity.type
_entity.pdbx_description
1 polymer ?
#
loop_
_entity_poly.entity_id
_entity_poly.type
_entity_poly.pdbx_seq_one_letter_code
_entity_poly.pdbx_strand_id
1 'polypeptide(L)'
;MAAYIRTLARIATRVSTPSTVTFARQAPAAMVARHYHAFRPTQIVSKGKKHAVLDEDDEELEAELQELEREKREQEAMERGETLDGSAADGAEDDINAIRFQELYDTLLGKTKPTTPHHELPRHTALYHLSKAISTPEQAQSLPQLVQQWRRRELPISVLLSDKLIKAVCKAGSPETALVLLGDREVYALTPGQETMRRVVRSFVKEVAAAPASSESEEGSEKLDGAFKALALIPYYNLAADDSSVYANLVRGSLIYGGEEGLRKASVTMDEYLLIDGEREKPLSRRRAAEVVAAAEELVKAYETKGDAAKAKELNTHVAQWKKSL
;
A
#
# COMPACT_ATOMS: atom_id res chain seq x y z
N MET A 1 -24.27 40.99 27.91
CA MET A 1 -23.77 39.95 26.99
C MET A 1 -23.15 38.74 27.70
N ALA A 2 -22.23 38.89 28.66
CA ALA A 2 -21.57 37.74 29.31
C ALA A 2 -22.51 36.77 30.06
N ALA A 3 -23.63 37.25 30.60
CA ALA A 3 -24.64 36.40 31.23
C ALA A 3 -25.46 35.56 30.23
N TYR A 4 -25.66 36.07 29.01
CA TYR A 4 -26.39 35.41 27.92
C TYR A 4 -25.57 34.27 27.30
N ILE A 5 -24.26 34.47 27.15
CA ILE A 5 -23.33 33.43 26.68
C ILE A 5 -23.25 32.26 27.68
N ARG A 6 -23.27 32.53 28.99
CA ARG A 6 -23.29 31.47 30.01
C ARG A 6 -24.60 30.70 30.07
N THR A 7 -25.72 31.30 29.67
CA THR A 7 -27.01 30.60 29.62
C THR A 7 -27.11 29.71 28.38
N LEU A 8 -26.61 30.15 27.24
CA LEU A 8 -26.53 29.32 26.02
C LEU A 8 -25.59 28.12 26.19
N ALA A 9 -24.45 28.29 26.87
CA ALA A 9 -23.54 27.17 27.17
C ALA A 9 -24.17 26.11 28.10
N ARG A 10 -25.08 26.49 29.02
CA ARG A 10 -25.80 25.54 29.89
C ARG A 10 -26.99 24.86 29.21
N ILE A 11 -27.55 25.48 28.17
CA ILE A 11 -28.63 24.88 27.39
C ILE A 11 -28.03 23.87 26.39
N ALA A 12 -26.88 24.18 25.78
CA ALA A 12 -26.16 23.26 24.89
C ALA A 12 -25.73 21.95 25.60
N THR A 13 -25.36 22.00 26.88
CA THR A 13 -25.00 20.80 27.64
C THR A 13 -26.18 19.96 28.12
N ARG A 14 -27.42 20.48 28.07
CA ARG A 14 -28.64 19.74 28.44
C ARG A 14 -29.38 19.10 27.26
N VAL A 15 -29.05 19.48 26.02
CA VAL A 15 -29.63 18.89 24.81
C VAL A 15 -28.75 17.79 24.21
N SER A 16 -27.52 17.61 24.72
CA SER A 16 -26.71 16.42 24.45
C SER A 16 -27.17 15.25 25.34
N THR A 17 -28.38 14.75 25.11
CA THR A 17 -28.66 13.35 25.43
C THR A 17 -27.82 12.51 24.49
N PRO A 18 -26.95 11.59 24.96
CA PRO A 18 -26.27 10.67 24.08
C PRO A 18 -27.36 9.84 23.40
N SER A 19 -27.64 10.15 22.13
CA SER A 19 -28.40 9.24 21.31
C SER A 19 -27.57 7.98 21.27
N THR A 20 -28.03 6.94 21.96
CA THR A 20 -27.69 5.55 21.72
C THR A 20 -28.19 5.19 20.33
N VAL A 21 -27.66 5.86 19.31
CA VAL A 21 -27.49 5.27 18.00
C VAL A 21 -26.44 4.21 18.27
N THR A 22 -26.90 3.03 18.66
CA THR A 22 -26.20 1.80 18.35
C THR A 22 -25.99 1.85 16.86
N PHE A 23 -24.83 2.37 16.43
CA PHE A 23 -24.22 1.91 15.20
C PHE A 23 -24.22 0.40 15.38
N ALA A 24 -25.17 -0.27 14.72
CA ALA A 24 -25.06 -1.69 14.50
C ALA A 24 -23.67 -1.83 13.91
N ARG A 25 -22.73 -2.34 14.73
CA ARG A 25 -21.41 -2.73 14.26
C ARG A 25 -21.73 -3.54 13.03
N GLN A 26 -21.43 -2.98 11.85
CA GLN A 26 -21.55 -3.73 10.62
C GLN A 26 -20.91 -5.06 10.95
N ALA A 27 -21.68 -6.14 10.77
CA ALA A 27 -21.21 -7.48 11.03
C ALA A 27 -19.78 -7.54 10.46
N PRO A 28 -18.76 -7.86 11.27
CA PRO A 28 -17.38 -7.72 10.83
C PRO A 28 -17.26 -8.43 9.49
N ALA A 29 -16.72 -7.77 8.47
CA ALA A 29 -16.56 -8.33 7.14
C ALA A 29 -15.79 -9.67 7.15
N ALA A 30 -15.16 -10.02 8.28
CA ALA A 30 -14.72 -11.37 8.63
C ALA A 30 -15.80 -12.47 8.46
N MET A 31 -17.10 -12.18 8.66
CA MET A 31 -18.17 -13.15 8.39
C MET A 31 -18.43 -13.35 6.90
N VAL A 32 -18.22 -12.33 6.06
CA VAL A 32 -18.30 -12.46 4.59
C VAL A 32 -17.03 -13.15 4.04
N ALA A 33 -15.85 -12.85 4.59
CA ALA A 33 -14.61 -13.54 4.26
C ALA A 33 -14.62 -15.03 4.64
N ARG A 34 -15.34 -15.41 5.71
CA ARG A 34 -15.53 -16.83 6.08
C ARG A 34 -16.41 -17.61 5.11
N HIS A 35 -17.29 -16.97 4.34
CA HIS A 35 -18.06 -17.67 3.31
C HIS A 35 -17.24 -18.01 2.06
N TYR A 36 -16.19 -17.25 1.74
CA TYR A 36 -15.30 -17.56 0.62
C TYR A 36 -14.20 -18.56 0.95
N HIS A 37 -13.82 -18.73 2.23
CA HIS A 37 -12.91 -19.80 2.65
C HIS A 37 -13.61 -21.15 2.90
N ALA A 38 -14.94 -21.19 2.98
CA ALA A 38 -15.70 -22.40 3.26
C ALA A 38 -15.95 -23.30 2.02
N PHE A 39 -15.66 -22.83 0.80
CA PHE A 39 -15.67 -23.66 -0.39
C PHE A 39 -14.28 -24.26 -0.68
N ARG A 40 -13.77 -25.07 0.27
CA ARG A 40 -12.82 -26.13 -0.09
C ARG A 40 -13.64 -27.40 -0.31
N PRO A 41 -13.72 -27.95 -1.54
CA PRO A 41 -14.25 -29.29 -1.74
C PRO A 41 -13.23 -30.32 -1.19
N THR A 42 -13.17 -30.49 0.12
CA THR A 42 -12.45 -31.61 0.76
C THR A 42 -13.32 -32.86 0.79
N GLN A 43 -13.79 -33.31 -0.38
CA GLN A 43 -14.30 -34.67 -0.55
C GLN A 43 -13.96 -35.21 -1.94
N ILE A 44 -12.66 -35.42 -2.19
CA ILE A 44 -12.24 -36.47 -3.13
C ILE A 44 -11.66 -37.58 -2.27
N VAL A 45 -12.50 -38.57 -1.98
CA VAL A 45 -12.09 -39.85 -1.40
C VAL A 45 -11.34 -40.61 -2.49
N SER A 46 -10.03 -40.40 -2.60
CA SER A 46 -9.15 -41.29 -3.37
C SER A 46 -8.46 -42.26 -2.41
N LYS A 47 -9.07 -43.43 -2.23
CA LYS A 47 -8.36 -44.60 -1.69
C LYS A 47 -7.38 -45.10 -2.75
N GLY A 48 -6.09 -45.04 -2.44
CA GLY A 48 -5.10 -45.96 -3.01
C GLY A 48 -4.02 -45.33 -3.90
N LYS A 49 -2.87 -45.00 -3.29
CA LYS A 49 -1.51 -45.49 -3.62
C LYS A 49 -0.51 -44.63 -2.83
N LYS A 50 0.31 -45.29 -2.00
CA LYS A 50 1.45 -44.66 -1.33
C LYS A 50 2.55 -44.39 -2.37
N HIS A 51 2.41 -43.30 -3.12
CA HIS A 51 3.59 -42.60 -3.63
C HIS A 51 4.00 -41.58 -2.59
N ALA A 52 5.31 -41.43 -2.39
CA ALA A 52 5.88 -40.39 -1.56
C ALA A 52 5.44 -39.03 -2.13
N VAL A 53 4.40 -38.47 -1.55
CA VAL A 53 4.09 -37.05 -1.64
C VAL A 53 5.17 -36.41 -0.78
N LEU A 54 6.25 -35.95 -1.42
CA LEU A 54 6.99 -34.84 -0.87
C LEU A 54 6.02 -33.66 -0.96
N ASP A 55 5.60 -33.19 0.20
CA ASP A 55 4.51 -32.24 0.36
C ASP A 55 4.88 -30.93 -0.36
N GLU A 56 4.09 -30.57 -1.39
CA GLU A 56 4.29 -29.35 -2.20
C GLU A 56 4.30 -28.06 -1.34
N ASP A 57 3.77 -28.14 -0.12
CA ASP A 57 3.83 -27.10 0.91
C ASP A 57 5.28 -26.82 1.38
N ASP A 58 6.20 -27.79 1.28
CA ASP A 58 7.60 -27.63 1.70
C ASP A 58 8.40 -26.76 0.72
N GLU A 59 8.10 -26.82 -0.59
CA GLU A 59 8.77 -25.98 -1.60
C GLU A 59 8.37 -24.49 -1.49
N GLU A 60 7.10 -24.20 -1.18
CA GLU A 60 6.62 -22.82 -0.98
C GLU A 60 7.23 -22.22 0.30
N LEU A 61 7.27 -23.01 1.38
CA LEU A 61 7.87 -22.59 2.65
C LEU A 61 9.37 -22.33 2.50
N GLU A 62 10.10 -23.18 1.77
CA GLU A 62 11.53 -22.99 1.51
C GLU A 62 11.79 -21.74 0.66
N ALA A 63 10.98 -21.49 -0.37
CA ALA A 63 11.07 -20.27 -1.17
C ALA A 63 10.76 -19.01 -0.35
N GLU A 64 9.78 -19.07 0.55
CA GLU A 64 9.44 -17.97 1.46
C GLU A 64 10.59 -17.70 2.45
N LEU A 65 11.19 -18.76 3.03
CA LEU A 65 12.34 -18.65 3.92
C LEU A 65 13.56 -18.02 3.23
N GLN A 66 13.91 -18.48 2.02
CA GLN A 66 15.01 -17.91 1.25
C GLN A 66 14.77 -16.44 0.91
N GLU A 67 13.53 -16.05 0.62
CA GLU A 67 13.20 -14.66 0.33
C GLU A 67 13.24 -13.79 1.60
N LEU A 68 12.77 -14.29 2.74
CA LEU A 68 12.89 -13.60 4.03
C LEU A 68 14.36 -13.41 4.43
N GLU A 69 15.22 -14.40 4.21
CA GLU A 69 16.66 -14.26 4.43
C GLU A 69 17.28 -13.20 3.50
N ARG A 70 16.85 -13.16 2.23
CA ARG A 70 17.32 -12.14 1.28
C ARG A 70 16.85 -10.75 1.67
N GLU A 71 15.57 -10.57 2.01
CA GLU A 71 15.02 -9.29 2.47
C GLU A 71 15.68 -8.84 3.78
N LYS A 72 15.99 -9.78 4.69
CA LYS A 72 16.75 -9.49 5.90
C LYS A 72 18.17 -9.03 5.58
N ARG A 73 18.89 -9.70 4.67
CA ARG A 73 20.23 -9.24 4.22
C ARG A 73 20.17 -7.88 3.54
N GLU A 74 19.16 -7.62 2.71
CA GLU A 74 18.97 -6.32 2.05
C GLU A 74 18.69 -5.22 3.08
N GLN A 75 17.88 -5.49 4.10
CA GLN A 75 17.64 -4.57 5.21
C GLN A 75 18.93 -4.32 6.01
N GLU A 76 19.68 -5.36 6.35
CA GLU A 76 20.95 -5.24 7.07
C GLU A 76 22.03 -4.50 6.25
N ALA A 77 22.06 -4.66 4.92
CA ALA A 77 22.95 -3.91 4.02
C ALA A 77 22.54 -2.42 3.95
N MET A 78 21.23 -2.15 3.89
CA MET A 78 20.69 -0.78 3.95
C MET A 78 21.01 -0.12 5.30
N GLU A 79 20.93 -0.85 6.41
CA GLU A 79 21.32 -0.36 7.74
C GLU A 79 22.82 -0.08 7.86
N ARG A 80 23.66 -0.83 7.13
CA ARG A 80 25.11 -0.60 7.04
C ARG A 80 25.50 0.57 6.12
N GLY A 81 24.55 1.18 5.41
CA GLY A 81 24.83 2.24 4.45
C GLY A 81 25.58 1.76 3.20
N GLU A 82 25.58 0.45 2.94
CA GLU A 82 26.10 -0.11 1.69
C GLU A 82 25.11 0.22 0.56
N THR A 83 25.43 1.26 -0.22
CA THR A 83 24.67 1.58 -1.44
C THR A 83 24.87 0.45 -2.45
N LEU A 84 23.80 -0.30 -2.74
CA LEU A 84 23.71 -1.34 -3.78
C LEU A 84 23.78 -0.76 -5.21
N ASP A 85 24.60 0.27 -5.45
CA ASP A 85 24.79 0.90 -6.76
C ASP A 85 25.82 0.12 -7.61
N GLY A 86 25.55 -1.17 -7.80
CA GLY A 86 26.32 -2.06 -8.67
C GLY A 86 25.78 -2.17 -10.11
N SER A 87 25.03 -1.19 -10.62
CA SER A 87 24.20 -1.30 -11.84
C SER A 87 24.91 -1.11 -13.19
N ALA A 88 26.22 -1.36 -13.27
CA ALA A 88 26.97 -1.16 -14.52
C ALA A 88 26.89 -2.36 -15.50
N ALA A 89 26.17 -3.44 -15.16
CA ALA A 89 26.05 -4.65 -16.00
C ALA A 89 24.60 -4.99 -16.45
N ASP A 90 23.61 -4.13 -16.16
CA ASP A 90 22.18 -4.51 -16.17
C ASP A 90 21.52 -4.62 -17.56
N GLY A 91 22.13 -4.07 -18.62
CA GLY A 91 21.48 -4.03 -19.93
C GLY A 91 21.18 -5.42 -20.54
N ALA A 92 22.00 -6.44 -20.25
CA ALA A 92 21.78 -7.79 -20.76
C ALA A 92 20.77 -8.59 -19.93
N GLU A 93 20.63 -8.29 -18.63
CA GLU A 93 19.65 -8.95 -17.76
C GLU A 93 18.22 -8.48 -18.06
N ASP A 94 18.06 -7.20 -18.43
CA ASP A 94 16.76 -6.62 -18.76
C ASP A 94 16.12 -7.28 -20.00
N ASP A 95 16.90 -7.53 -21.06
CA ASP A 95 16.41 -8.21 -22.26
C ASP A 95 15.98 -9.66 -21.99
N ILE A 96 16.77 -10.39 -21.19
CA ILE A 96 16.45 -11.77 -20.79
C ILE A 96 15.17 -11.79 -19.95
N ASN A 97 15.01 -10.83 -19.04
CA ASN A 97 13.81 -10.71 -18.20
C ASN A 97 12.58 -10.35 -19.04
N ALA A 98 12.71 -9.49 -20.05
CA ALA A 98 11.60 -9.13 -20.93
C ALA A 98 11.08 -10.32 -21.75
N ILE A 99 11.98 -11.12 -22.34
CA ILE A 99 11.60 -12.34 -23.07
C ILE A 99 10.93 -13.33 -22.10
N ARG A 100 11.55 -13.55 -20.93
CA ARG A 100 11.02 -14.44 -19.90
C ARG A 100 9.64 -14.01 -19.41
N PHE A 101 9.41 -12.71 -19.22
CA PHE A 101 8.10 -12.18 -18.86
C PHE A 101 7.05 -12.55 -19.91
N GLN A 102 7.33 -12.28 -21.19
CA GLN A 102 6.39 -12.51 -22.27
C GLN A 102 6.03 -14.00 -22.41
N GLU A 103 7.02 -14.89 -22.34
CA GLU A 103 6.80 -16.34 -22.39
C GLU A 103 5.92 -16.84 -21.24
N LEU A 104 6.21 -16.39 -20.01
CA LEU A 104 5.40 -16.73 -18.83
C LEU A 104 3.99 -16.16 -18.93
N TYR A 105 3.86 -14.91 -19.37
CA TYR A 105 2.59 -14.21 -19.52
C TYR A 105 1.69 -14.93 -20.54
N ASP A 106 2.21 -15.21 -21.73
CA ASP A 106 1.45 -15.89 -22.79
C ASP A 106 1.07 -17.32 -22.42
N THR A 107 1.98 -18.03 -21.76
CA THR A 107 1.70 -19.38 -21.22
C THR A 107 0.57 -19.34 -20.20
N LEU A 108 0.62 -18.39 -19.26
CA LEU A 108 -0.42 -18.26 -18.23
C LEU A 108 -1.74 -17.79 -18.82
N LEU A 109 -1.73 -16.84 -19.75
CA LEU A 109 -2.91 -16.36 -20.44
C LEU A 109 -3.56 -17.51 -21.22
N GLY A 110 -2.78 -18.34 -21.91
CA GLY A 110 -3.25 -19.53 -22.60
C GLY A 110 -3.91 -20.55 -21.66
N LYS A 111 -3.27 -20.83 -20.52
CA LYS A 111 -3.78 -21.80 -19.53
C LYS A 111 -4.99 -21.29 -18.73
N THR A 112 -5.15 -19.98 -18.59
CA THR A 112 -6.26 -19.37 -17.83
C THR A 112 -7.48 -19.03 -18.68
N LYS A 113 -7.36 -18.98 -20.03
CA LYS A 113 -8.50 -18.82 -20.95
C LYS A 113 -9.65 -19.75 -20.59
N PRO A 114 -10.92 -19.30 -20.53
CA PRO A 114 -12.08 -20.16 -20.26
C PRO A 114 -12.22 -21.23 -21.35
N THR A 115 -11.89 -22.47 -21.00
CA THR A 115 -11.90 -23.65 -21.86
C THR A 115 -12.47 -24.83 -21.07
N THR A 116 -12.84 -25.91 -21.78
CA THR A 116 -13.48 -27.13 -21.26
C THR A 116 -12.75 -27.75 -20.04
N PRO A 117 -13.45 -28.49 -19.17
CA PRO A 117 -13.00 -28.81 -17.80
C PRO A 117 -11.73 -29.69 -17.65
N HIS A 118 -11.11 -30.17 -18.73
CA HIS A 118 -9.95 -31.06 -18.69
C HIS A 118 -8.61 -30.38 -19.02
N HIS A 119 -8.55 -29.04 -19.10
CA HIS A 119 -7.28 -28.35 -19.34
C HIS A 119 -6.40 -28.33 -18.10
N GLU A 120 -5.10 -28.50 -18.33
CA GLU A 120 -4.05 -28.39 -17.30
C GLU A 120 -4.10 -26.99 -16.66
N LEU A 121 -4.45 -26.94 -15.37
CA LEU A 121 -4.40 -25.70 -14.60
C LEU A 121 -2.94 -25.25 -14.45
N PRO A 122 -2.67 -23.93 -14.47
CA PRO A 122 -1.34 -23.44 -14.14
C PRO A 122 -1.01 -23.78 -12.69
N ARG A 123 0.28 -23.99 -12.40
CA ARG A 123 0.77 -24.17 -11.03
C ARG A 123 0.49 -22.91 -10.21
N HIS A 124 0.21 -23.06 -8.92
CA HIS A 124 -0.01 -21.93 -8.00
C HIS A 124 1.14 -20.91 -8.02
N THR A 125 2.38 -21.40 -8.09
CA THR A 125 3.61 -20.59 -8.11
C THR A 125 3.84 -19.82 -9.42
N ALA A 126 3.09 -20.10 -10.48
CA ALA A 126 3.35 -19.52 -11.79
C ALA A 126 3.11 -17.99 -11.81
N LEU A 127 2.08 -17.49 -11.11
CA LEU A 127 1.85 -16.04 -10.98
C LEU A 127 2.94 -15.36 -10.14
N TYR A 128 3.49 -16.06 -9.14
CA TYR A 128 4.64 -15.58 -8.37
C TYR A 128 5.88 -15.45 -9.26
N HIS A 129 6.19 -16.46 -10.07
CA HIS A 129 7.31 -16.40 -11.02
C HIS A 129 7.13 -15.28 -12.05
N LEU A 130 5.92 -15.08 -12.56
CA LEU A 130 5.62 -13.94 -13.43
C LEU A 130 5.90 -12.62 -12.71
N SER A 131 5.47 -12.47 -11.46
CA SER A 131 5.70 -11.23 -10.70
C SER A 131 7.19 -10.86 -10.57
N LYS A 132 8.08 -11.86 -10.52
CA LYS A 132 9.54 -11.64 -10.48
C LYS A 132 10.12 -11.15 -11.81
N ALA A 133 9.48 -11.46 -12.92
CA ALA A 133 9.95 -11.13 -14.26
C ALA A 133 9.49 -9.73 -14.73
N ILE A 134 8.60 -9.05 -13.98
CA ILE A 134 8.13 -7.71 -14.34
C ILE A 134 9.25 -6.70 -14.12
N SER A 135 9.66 -6.04 -15.21
CA SER A 135 10.67 -4.99 -15.20
C SER A 135 10.15 -3.65 -15.73
N THR A 136 9.20 -3.64 -16.66
CA THR A 136 8.73 -2.40 -17.32
C THR A 136 7.30 -2.00 -16.96
N PRO A 137 6.93 -0.70 -17.08
CA PRO A 137 5.57 -0.23 -16.85
C PRO A 137 4.54 -0.93 -17.76
N GLU A 138 4.88 -1.18 -19.03
CA GLU A 138 3.99 -1.80 -20.01
C GLU A 138 3.67 -3.25 -19.64
N GLN A 139 4.67 -3.98 -19.14
CA GLN A 139 4.48 -5.33 -18.63
C GLN A 139 3.54 -5.31 -17.41
N ALA A 140 3.73 -4.37 -16.49
CA ALA A 140 2.85 -4.21 -15.34
C ALA A 140 1.41 -3.91 -15.78
N GLN A 141 1.21 -3.00 -16.74
CA GLN A 141 -0.10 -2.64 -17.29
C GLN A 141 -0.86 -3.80 -17.94
N SER A 142 -0.17 -4.87 -18.37
CA SER A 142 -0.81 -6.07 -18.91
C SER A 142 -1.45 -6.97 -17.83
N LEU A 143 -0.99 -6.89 -16.58
CA LEU A 143 -1.40 -7.80 -15.50
C LEU A 143 -2.90 -7.83 -15.18
N PRO A 144 -3.67 -6.71 -15.18
CA PRO A 144 -5.09 -6.75 -14.87
C PRO A 144 -5.86 -7.80 -15.68
N GLN A 145 -5.57 -7.94 -16.98
CA GLN A 145 -6.22 -8.94 -17.81
C GLN A 145 -5.95 -10.37 -17.32
N LEU A 146 -4.68 -10.67 -17.01
CA LEU A 146 -4.28 -11.98 -16.54
C LEU A 146 -4.84 -12.30 -15.15
N VAL A 147 -4.75 -11.36 -14.20
CA VAL A 147 -5.27 -11.54 -12.84
C VAL A 147 -6.78 -11.73 -12.86
N GLN A 148 -7.50 -10.98 -13.69
CA GLN A 148 -8.94 -11.20 -13.89
C GLN A 148 -9.24 -12.62 -14.39
N GLN A 149 -8.48 -13.13 -15.37
CA GLN A 149 -8.67 -14.51 -15.85
C GLN A 149 -8.32 -15.55 -14.78
N TRP A 150 -7.25 -15.31 -14.03
CA TRP A 150 -6.84 -16.13 -12.88
C TRP A 150 -7.98 -16.27 -11.87
N ARG A 151 -8.63 -15.14 -11.52
CA ARG A 151 -9.76 -15.11 -10.59
C ARG A 151 -11.03 -15.73 -11.15
N ARG A 152 -11.34 -15.54 -12.44
CA ARG A 152 -12.47 -16.21 -13.11
C ARG A 152 -12.33 -17.73 -13.15
N ARG A 153 -11.10 -18.25 -13.08
CA ARG A 153 -10.80 -19.67 -12.93
C ARG A 153 -10.78 -20.13 -11.47
N GLU A 154 -11.17 -19.28 -10.54
CA GLU A 154 -11.18 -19.53 -9.08
C GLU A 154 -9.80 -19.93 -8.53
N LEU A 155 -8.72 -19.54 -9.23
CA LEU A 155 -7.38 -19.83 -8.78
C LEU A 155 -7.02 -18.95 -7.57
N PRO A 156 -6.41 -19.53 -6.53
CA PRO A 156 -6.11 -18.81 -5.30
C PRO A 156 -5.03 -17.74 -5.55
N ILE A 157 -5.12 -16.66 -4.78
CA ILE A 157 -4.08 -15.64 -4.64
C ILE A 157 -3.91 -15.42 -3.14
N SER A 158 -2.73 -15.74 -2.61
CA SER A 158 -2.42 -15.54 -1.19
C SER A 158 -2.13 -14.05 -0.88
N VAL A 159 -2.08 -13.70 0.40
CA VAL A 159 -1.64 -12.37 0.86
C VAL A 159 -0.21 -12.11 0.39
N LEU A 160 0.68 -13.08 0.58
CA LEU A 160 2.07 -12.99 0.12
C LEU A 160 2.14 -12.74 -1.38
N LEU A 161 1.39 -13.48 -2.20
CA LEU A 161 1.37 -13.29 -3.64
C LEU A 161 0.81 -11.91 -4.03
N SER A 162 -0.24 -11.43 -3.34
CA SER A 162 -0.76 -10.07 -3.52
C SER A 162 0.34 -9.03 -3.27
N ASP A 163 1.07 -9.16 -2.16
CA ASP A 163 2.14 -8.25 -1.79
C ASP A 163 3.30 -8.28 -2.79
N LYS A 164 3.71 -9.45 -3.28
CA LYS A 164 4.78 -9.60 -4.28
C LYS A 164 4.38 -9.07 -5.64
N LEU A 165 3.13 -9.31 -6.06
CA LEU A 165 2.58 -8.78 -7.30
C LEU A 165 2.55 -7.24 -7.29
N ILE A 166 1.99 -6.65 -6.24
CA ILE A 166 1.92 -5.18 -6.11
C ILE A 166 3.33 -4.59 -5.93
N LYS A 167 4.24 -5.26 -5.21
CA LYS A 167 5.67 -4.86 -5.13
C LYS A 167 6.28 -4.74 -6.52
N ALA A 168 6.08 -5.75 -7.37
CA ALA A 168 6.63 -5.79 -8.70
C ALA A 168 6.05 -4.68 -9.60
N VAL A 169 4.73 -4.49 -9.58
CA VAL A 169 4.03 -3.41 -10.29
C VAL A 169 4.55 -2.02 -9.89
N CYS A 170 4.70 -1.78 -8.58
CA CYS A 170 5.24 -0.53 -8.06
C CYS A 170 6.74 -0.34 -8.37
N LYS A 171 7.53 -1.43 -8.43
CA LYS A 171 8.96 -1.40 -8.79
C LYS A 171 9.13 -1.05 -10.27
N ALA A 172 8.26 -1.57 -11.12
CA ALA A 172 8.23 -1.31 -12.55
C ALA A 172 7.72 0.09 -12.92
N GLY A 173 7.42 0.96 -11.94
CA GLY A 173 6.96 2.33 -12.21
C GLY A 173 5.53 2.41 -12.75
N SER A 174 4.63 1.53 -12.30
CA SER A 174 3.20 1.61 -12.66
C SER A 174 2.27 1.54 -11.44
N PRO A 175 2.36 2.49 -10.49
CA PRO A 175 1.49 2.54 -9.32
C PRO A 175 0.01 2.73 -9.66
N GLU A 176 -0.35 3.29 -10.82
CA GLU A 176 -1.73 3.32 -11.32
C GLU A 176 -2.29 1.92 -11.53
N THR A 177 -1.49 1.03 -12.10
CA THR A 177 -1.92 -0.36 -12.29
C THR A 177 -2.12 -1.05 -10.93
N ALA A 178 -1.31 -0.71 -9.93
CA ALA A 178 -1.56 -1.17 -8.56
C ALA A 178 -2.90 -0.65 -8.02
N LEU A 179 -3.27 0.61 -8.27
CA LEU A 179 -4.60 1.12 -7.91
C LEU A 179 -5.74 0.41 -8.65
N VAL A 180 -5.59 0.07 -9.93
CA VAL A 180 -6.60 -0.69 -10.67
C VAL A 180 -6.81 -2.06 -10.03
N LEU A 181 -5.71 -2.77 -9.76
CA LEU A 181 -5.73 -4.10 -9.15
C LEU A 181 -6.29 -4.10 -7.71
N LEU A 182 -6.05 -3.04 -6.94
CA LEU A 182 -6.52 -2.90 -5.56
C LEU A 182 -7.89 -2.22 -5.44
N GLY A 183 -8.31 -1.45 -6.44
CA GLY A 183 -9.55 -0.69 -6.42
C GLY A 183 -10.79 -1.56 -6.66
N ASP A 184 -10.63 -2.65 -7.42
CA ASP A 184 -11.71 -3.59 -7.73
C ASP A 184 -11.48 -4.95 -7.06
N ARG A 185 -11.89 -5.03 -5.79
CA ARG A 185 -11.78 -6.26 -4.99
C ARG A 185 -12.66 -7.39 -5.53
N GLU A 186 -13.77 -7.08 -6.19
CA GLU A 186 -14.67 -8.11 -6.72
C GLU A 186 -14.04 -8.83 -7.91
N VAL A 187 -13.35 -8.07 -8.77
CA VAL A 187 -12.70 -8.61 -9.97
C VAL A 187 -11.35 -9.27 -9.65
N TYR A 188 -10.48 -8.59 -8.90
CA TYR A 188 -9.10 -9.06 -8.71
C TYR A 188 -8.88 -9.81 -7.39
N ALA A 189 -9.74 -9.57 -6.38
CA ALA A 189 -9.71 -10.20 -5.07
C ALA A 189 -8.32 -10.27 -4.40
N LEU A 190 -7.49 -9.24 -4.63
CA LEU A 190 -6.21 -9.09 -3.94
C LEU A 190 -6.43 -8.69 -2.48
N THR A 191 -5.51 -9.12 -1.61
CA THR A 191 -5.55 -8.83 -0.18
C THR A 191 -4.21 -8.21 0.24
N PRO A 192 -4.04 -6.88 0.07
CA PRO A 192 -2.78 -6.20 0.40
C PRO A 192 -2.57 -6.11 1.92
N GLY A 193 -1.32 -6.20 2.34
CA GLY A 193 -0.89 -5.82 3.69
C GLY A 193 -0.68 -4.31 3.86
N GLN A 194 -0.44 -3.89 5.11
CA GLN A 194 -0.12 -2.49 5.46
C GLN A 194 1.13 -1.98 4.72
N GLU A 195 2.19 -2.80 4.65
CA GLU A 195 3.43 -2.43 3.98
C GLU A 195 3.24 -2.26 2.46
N THR A 196 2.33 -3.05 1.87
CA THR A 196 1.97 -2.93 0.45
C THR A 196 1.32 -1.59 0.18
N MET A 197 0.36 -1.15 1.02
CA MET A 197 -0.25 0.17 0.89
C MET A 197 0.75 1.32 1.04
N ARG A 198 1.68 1.23 2.01
CA ARG A 198 2.80 2.19 2.14
C ARG A 198 3.62 2.28 0.86
N ARG A 199 3.89 1.14 0.23
CA ARG A 199 4.67 1.07 -1.01
C ARG A 199 3.95 1.74 -2.17
N VAL A 200 2.65 1.51 -2.33
CA VAL A 200 1.85 2.17 -3.38
C VAL A 200 1.90 3.70 -3.21
N VAL A 201 1.63 4.20 -1.99
CA VAL A 201 1.70 5.64 -1.69
C VAL A 201 3.09 6.20 -2.00
N ARG A 202 4.15 5.52 -1.55
CA ARG A 202 5.54 5.94 -1.81
C ARG A 202 5.86 5.96 -3.30
N SER A 203 5.38 5.00 -4.08
CA SER A 203 5.60 4.98 -5.53
C SER A 203 4.96 6.17 -6.23
N PHE A 204 3.72 6.55 -5.89
CA PHE A 204 3.13 7.79 -6.41
C PHE A 204 3.94 9.03 -6.02
N VAL A 205 4.39 9.12 -4.76
CA VAL A 205 5.20 10.27 -4.30
C VAL A 205 6.52 10.36 -5.06
N LYS A 206 7.12 9.22 -5.45
CA LYS A 206 8.30 9.22 -6.34
C LYS A 206 7.97 9.77 -7.73
N GLU A 207 6.81 9.45 -8.28
CA GLU A 207 6.38 9.99 -9.57
C GLU A 207 6.07 11.49 -9.50
N VAL A 208 5.48 11.98 -8.40
CA VAL A 208 5.33 13.42 -8.14
C VAL A 208 6.70 14.11 -8.15
N ALA A 209 7.73 13.49 -7.57
CA ALA A 209 9.09 14.03 -7.58
C ALA A 209 9.79 13.97 -8.95
N ALA A 210 9.40 13.03 -9.81
CA ALA A 210 9.91 12.91 -11.16
C ALA A 210 9.18 13.82 -12.16
N ALA A 211 7.97 14.27 -11.83
CA ALA A 211 7.18 15.16 -12.66
C ALA A 211 7.87 16.52 -12.85
N PRO A 212 7.66 17.20 -13.98
CA PRO A 212 8.23 18.53 -14.22
C PRO A 212 7.85 19.52 -13.10
N ALA A 213 8.84 20.23 -12.56
CA ALA A 213 8.69 21.16 -11.45
C ALA A 213 7.96 22.47 -11.79
N SER A 214 7.15 22.49 -12.85
CA SER A 214 6.25 23.62 -13.08
C SER A 214 5.23 23.65 -11.94
N SER A 215 5.06 24.83 -11.32
CA SER A 215 4.23 25.04 -10.13
C SER A 215 2.73 24.71 -10.29
N GLU A 216 2.33 24.30 -11.49
CA GLU A 216 0.96 23.93 -11.87
C GLU A 216 0.98 22.72 -12.85
N SER A 217 1.95 21.81 -12.69
CA SER A 217 1.96 20.58 -13.49
C SER A 217 0.72 19.74 -13.17
N GLU A 218 -0.22 19.67 -14.12
CA GLU A 218 -1.42 18.82 -14.03
C GLU A 218 -1.03 17.36 -13.74
N GLU A 219 0.04 16.87 -14.38
CA GLU A 219 0.60 15.54 -14.15
C GLU A 219 1.01 15.34 -12.68
N GLY A 220 1.76 16.29 -12.09
CA GLY A 220 2.15 16.21 -10.68
C GLY A 220 0.93 16.15 -9.74
N SER A 221 -0.13 16.88 -10.06
CA SER A 221 -1.38 16.87 -9.30
C SER A 221 -2.10 15.52 -9.42
N GLU A 222 -2.20 14.96 -10.61
CA GLU A 222 -2.82 13.65 -10.85
C GLU A 222 -2.10 12.52 -10.11
N LYS A 223 -0.76 12.53 -10.12
CA LYS A 223 0.06 11.55 -9.38
C LYS A 223 -0.14 11.70 -7.87
N LEU A 224 -0.19 12.93 -7.37
CA LEU A 224 -0.47 13.19 -5.96
C LEU A 224 -1.87 12.70 -5.56
N ASP A 225 -2.88 12.92 -6.41
CA ASP A 225 -4.23 12.40 -6.20
C ASP A 225 -4.26 10.87 -6.21
N GLY A 226 -3.42 10.22 -7.01
CA GLY A 226 -3.16 8.78 -6.94
C GLY A 226 -2.69 8.32 -5.56
N ALA A 227 -1.77 9.06 -4.93
CA ALA A 227 -1.31 8.76 -3.57
C ALA A 227 -2.44 8.87 -2.54
N PHE A 228 -3.30 9.90 -2.64
CA PHE A 228 -4.47 10.06 -1.77
C PHE A 228 -5.54 8.98 -2.01
N LYS A 229 -5.75 8.56 -3.26
CA LYS A 229 -6.61 7.40 -3.58
C LYS A 229 -6.08 6.13 -2.90
N ALA A 230 -4.76 5.92 -2.90
CA ALA A 230 -4.15 4.79 -2.19
C ALA A 230 -4.38 4.86 -0.66
N LEU A 231 -4.30 6.04 -0.05
CA LEU A 231 -4.68 6.23 1.37
C LEU A 231 -6.14 5.84 1.61
N ALA A 232 -7.07 6.26 0.75
CA ALA A 232 -8.49 5.94 0.89
C ALA A 232 -8.80 4.43 0.81
N LEU A 233 -7.93 3.64 0.16
CA LEU A 233 -8.06 2.18 0.12
C LEU A 233 -7.66 1.49 1.45
N ILE A 234 -6.91 2.14 2.33
CA ILE A 234 -6.50 1.55 3.63
C ILE A 234 -7.72 1.15 4.47
N PRO A 235 -8.67 2.05 4.80
CA PRO A 235 -9.88 1.65 5.54
C PRO A 235 -10.76 0.69 4.73
N TYR A 236 -10.78 0.77 3.40
CA TYR A 236 -11.51 -0.17 2.53
C TYR A 236 -11.05 -1.63 2.73
N TYR A 237 -9.75 -1.83 2.96
CA TYR A 237 -9.17 -3.14 3.27
C TYR A 237 -9.17 -3.52 4.76
N ASN A 238 -9.80 -2.72 5.63
CA ASN A 238 -9.74 -2.84 7.10
C ASN A 238 -8.30 -2.82 7.63
N LEU A 239 -7.41 -2.09 6.97
CA LEU A 239 -6.05 -1.85 7.42
C LEU A 239 -6.02 -0.68 8.40
N ALA A 240 -4.93 -0.56 9.16
CA ALA A 240 -4.81 0.46 10.19
C ALA A 240 -4.59 1.83 9.55
N ALA A 241 -5.51 2.76 9.80
CA ALA A 241 -5.46 4.11 9.26
C ALA A 241 -4.41 5.00 9.94
N ASP A 242 -3.84 4.57 11.07
CA ASP A 242 -2.89 5.32 11.89
C ASP A 242 -1.43 5.18 11.43
N ASP A 243 -1.22 4.92 10.14
CA ASP A 243 0.10 4.67 9.60
C ASP A 243 0.90 5.95 9.37
N SER A 244 1.71 6.31 10.35
CA SER A 244 2.59 7.47 10.33
C SER A 244 3.47 7.58 9.08
N SER A 245 3.92 6.45 8.52
CA SER A 245 4.75 6.45 7.32
C SER A 245 3.94 6.88 6.09
N VAL A 246 2.64 6.54 6.03
CA VAL A 246 1.76 6.98 4.93
C VAL A 246 1.58 8.49 4.97
N TYR A 247 1.21 9.05 6.13
CA TYR A 247 1.04 10.50 6.30
C TYR A 247 2.33 11.27 6.02
N ALA A 248 3.47 10.80 6.53
CA ALA A 248 4.76 11.43 6.26
C ALA A 248 5.08 11.47 4.75
N ASN A 249 4.81 10.40 4.01
CA ASN A 249 5.01 10.38 2.55
C ASN A 249 4.04 11.31 1.82
N LEU A 250 2.77 11.40 2.23
CA LEU A 250 1.79 12.30 1.61
C LEU A 250 2.11 13.78 1.86
N VAL A 251 2.56 14.13 3.07
CA VAL A 251 3.01 15.48 3.39
C VAL A 251 4.21 15.86 2.52
N ARG A 252 5.23 14.99 2.44
CA ARG A 252 6.38 15.21 1.55
C ARG A 252 5.97 15.32 0.10
N GLY A 253 5.15 14.41 -0.41
CA GLY A 253 4.66 14.45 -1.80
C GLY A 253 3.90 15.74 -2.11
N SER A 254 3.08 16.20 -1.17
CA SER A 254 2.34 17.47 -1.30
C SER A 254 3.28 18.69 -1.31
N LEU A 255 4.35 18.67 -0.50
CA LEU A 255 5.37 19.72 -0.50
C LEU A 255 6.25 19.70 -1.77
N ILE A 256 6.56 18.51 -2.31
CA ILE A 256 7.30 18.33 -3.56
C ILE A 256 6.50 18.88 -4.74
N TYR A 257 5.19 18.58 -4.80
CA TYR A 257 4.29 19.17 -5.80
C TYR A 257 4.31 20.70 -5.76
N GLY A 258 4.40 21.27 -4.55
CA GLY A 258 4.55 22.70 -4.34
C GLY A 258 3.27 23.51 -4.57
N GLY A 259 3.44 24.81 -4.78
CA GLY A 259 2.32 25.75 -4.92
C GLY A 259 1.49 25.91 -3.64
N GLU A 260 0.40 26.67 -3.76
CA GLU A 260 -0.53 26.85 -2.63
C GLU A 260 -1.32 25.58 -2.32
N GLU A 261 -1.68 24.83 -3.35
CA GLU A 261 -2.48 23.62 -3.23
C GLU A 261 -1.69 22.48 -2.58
N GLY A 262 -0.41 22.30 -2.92
CA GLY A 262 0.46 21.34 -2.25
C GLY A 262 0.63 21.66 -0.77
N LEU A 263 0.87 22.93 -0.42
CA LEU A 263 0.94 23.35 0.98
C LEU A 263 -0.39 23.13 1.71
N ARG A 264 -1.53 23.38 1.05
CA ARG A 264 -2.86 23.14 1.62
C ARG A 264 -3.09 21.65 1.89
N LYS A 265 -2.80 20.77 0.91
CA LYS A 265 -2.91 19.31 1.07
C LYS A 265 -1.97 18.81 2.18
N ALA A 266 -0.73 19.30 2.23
CA ALA A 266 0.23 18.98 3.30
C ALA A 266 -0.28 19.39 4.70
N SER A 267 -0.83 20.60 4.84
CA SER A 267 -1.44 21.09 6.08
C SER A 267 -2.55 20.16 6.54
N VAL A 268 -3.56 19.92 5.70
CA VAL A 268 -4.73 19.11 6.07
C VAL A 268 -4.32 17.69 6.44
N THR A 269 -3.38 17.11 5.69
CA THR A 269 -2.86 15.75 5.96
C THR A 269 -2.14 15.69 7.30
N MET A 270 -1.35 16.71 7.66
CA MET A 270 -0.69 16.76 8.97
C MET A 270 -1.68 17.00 10.10
N ASP A 271 -2.69 17.86 9.89
CA ASP A 271 -3.74 18.13 10.88
C ASP A 271 -4.55 16.85 11.19
N GLU A 272 -4.91 16.08 10.16
CA GLU A 272 -5.54 14.76 10.31
C GLU A 272 -4.64 13.79 11.09
N TYR A 273 -3.35 13.75 10.76
CA TYR A 273 -2.40 12.91 11.49
C TYR A 273 -2.29 13.29 12.97
N LEU A 274 -2.26 14.59 13.30
CA LEU A 274 -2.18 15.06 14.69
C LEU A 274 -3.41 14.67 15.51
N LEU A 275 -4.60 14.66 14.89
CA LEU A 275 -5.82 14.16 15.54
C LEU A 275 -5.68 12.67 15.88
N ILE A 276 -5.21 11.86 14.93
CA ILE A 276 -5.01 10.42 15.13
C ILE A 276 -3.91 10.13 16.15
N ASP A 277 -2.80 10.87 16.12
CA ASP A 277 -1.68 10.72 17.06
C ASP A 277 -2.12 11.05 18.49
N GLY A 278 -3.00 12.05 18.67
CA GLY A 278 -3.57 12.42 19.97
C GLY A 278 -4.46 11.34 20.60
N GLU A 279 -5.06 10.47 19.78
CA GLU A 279 -5.90 9.35 20.24
C GLU A 279 -5.10 8.05 20.47
N ARG A 280 -3.79 8.05 20.16
CA ARG A 280 -2.99 6.84 20.15
C ARG A 280 -2.59 6.40 21.55
N GLU A 281 -2.87 5.13 21.88
CA GLU A 281 -2.47 4.54 23.16
C GLU A 281 -0.97 4.19 23.23
N LYS A 282 -0.40 3.76 22.09
CA LYS A 282 0.99 3.28 22.01
C LYS A 282 1.88 4.31 21.33
N PRO A 283 3.05 4.65 21.90
CA PRO A 283 3.99 5.55 21.24
C PRO A 283 4.47 4.97 19.91
N LEU A 284 4.82 5.85 18.98
CA LEU A 284 5.44 5.49 17.70
C LEU A 284 6.76 4.74 17.93
N SER A 285 7.09 3.83 17.03
CA SER A 285 8.46 3.30 16.97
C SER A 285 9.41 4.42 16.57
N ARG A 286 10.67 4.36 17.05
CA ARG A 286 11.71 5.36 16.78
C ARG A 286 11.84 5.71 15.29
N ARG A 287 11.85 4.69 14.43
CA ARG A 287 11.93 4.85 12.97
C ARG A 287 10.74 5.65 12.42
N ARG A 288 9.52 5.32 12.85
CA ARG A 288 8.29 5.98 12.39
C ARG A 288 8.19 7.42 12.90
N ALA A 289 8.56 7.65 14.14
CA ALA A 289 8.64 9.00 14.71
C ALA A 289 9.65 9.87 13.92
N ALA A 290 10.81 9.32 13.53
CA ALA A 290 11.79 10.06 12.74
C ALA A 290 11.26 10.45 11.35
N GLU A 291 10.50 9.58 10.69
CA GLU A 291 9.88 9.86 9.39
C GLU A 291 8.88 11.03 9.47
N VAL A 292 8.01 11.02 10.49
CA VAL A 292 7.03 12.09 10.74
C VAL A 292 7.73 13.40 11.10
N VAL A 293 8.72 13.36 11.99
CA VAL A 293 9.51 14.54 12.39
C VAL A 293 10.13 15.20 11.16
N ALA A 294 10.78 14.44 10.28
CA ALA A 294 11.38 14.98 9.07
C ALA A 294 10.34 15.63 8.13
N ALA A 295 9.17 15.00 7.94
CA ALA A 295 8.11 15.58 7.11
C ALA A 295 7.51 16.85 7.75
N ALA A 296 7.34 16.87 9.07
CA ALA A 296 6.82 18.02 9.80
C ALA A 296 7.81 19.20 9.78
N GLU A 297 9.11 18.95 9.88
CA GLU A 297 10.13 19.99 9.76
C GLU A 297 10.17 20.64 8.37
N GLU A 298 9.98 19.85 7.31
CA GLU A 298 9.83 20.38 5.96
C GLU A 298 8.57 21.27 5.84
N LEU A 299 7.46 20.84 6.44
CA LEU A 299 6.23 21.63 6.46
C LEU A 299 6.37 22.92 7.29
N VAL A 300 7.09 22.90 8.41
CA VAL A 300 7.44 24.10 9.20
C VAL A 300 8.21 25.10 8.33
N LYS A 301 9.24 24.64 7.61
CA LYS A 301 10.01 25.52 6.70
C LYS A 301 9.10 26.12 5.63
N ALA A 302 8.18 25.34 5.07
CA ALA A 302 7.22 25.84 4.08
C ALA A 302 6.25 26.89 4.66
N TYR A 303 5.84 26.77 5.93
CA TYR A 303 5.07 27.83 6.60
C TYR A 303 5.89 29.09 6.84
N GLU A 304 7.15 28.95 7.24
CA GLU A 304 8.06 30.08 7.46
C GLU A 304 8.31 30.85 6.16
N THR A 305 8.52 30.16 5.03
CA THR A 305 8.69 30.81 3.73
C THR A 305 7.42 31.52 3.26
N LYS A 306 6.23 31.00 3.58
CA LYS A 306 4.94 31.66 3.31
C LYS A 306 4.64 32.81 4.28
N GLY A 307 5.36 32.92 5.40
CA GLY A 307 5.13 33.93 6.44
C GLY A 307 4.04 33.55 7.46
N ASP A 308 3.63 32.28 7.53
CA ASP A 308 2.67 31.79 8.53
C ASP A 308 3.39 31.34 9.82
N ALA A 309 3.90 32.32 10.57
CA ALA A 309 4.65 32.07 11.79
C ALA A 309 3.81 31.39 12.89
N ALA A 310 2.49 31.55 12.87
CA ALA A 310 1.60 30.94 13.86
C ALA A 310 1.57 29.41 13.67
N LYS A 311 1.29 28.93 12.45
CA LYS A 311 1.28 27.50 12.15
C LYS A 311 2.67 26.86 12.30
N ALA A 312 3.72 27.55 11.85
CA ALA A 312 5.09 27.08 12.03
C ALA A 312 5.43 26.85 13.51
N LYS A 313 5.04 27.80 14.38
CA LYS A 313 5.27 27.69 15.83
C LYS A 313 4.48 26.55 16.46
N GLU A 314 3.21 26.40 16.10
CA GLU A 314 2.35 25.30 16.58
C GLU A 314 2.95 23.94 16.23
N LEU A 315 3.25 23.70 14.95
CA LEU A 315 3.81 22.43 14.49
C LEU A 315 5.19 22.14 15.11
N ASN A 316 6.02 23.17 15.33
CA ASN A 316 7.30 23.02 16.03
C ASN A 316 7.16 22.48 17.47
N THR A 317 6.05 22.76 18.17
CA THR A 317 5.82 22.21 19.50
C THR A 317 5.63 20.69 19.46
N HIS A 318 4.88 20.19 18.47
CA HIS A 318 4.70 18.76 18.22
C HIS A 318 6.00 18.08 17.79
N VAL A 319 6.76 18.71 16.89
CA VAL A 319 8.09 18.22 16.47
C VAL A 319 9.02 18.07 17.68
N ALA A 320 9.06 19.06 18.57
CA ALA A 320 9.88 18.99 19.77
C ALA A 320 9.43 17.87 20.73
N GLN A 321 8.13 17.59 20.82
CA GLN A 321 7.60 16.48 21.60
C GLN A 321 8.01 15.13 21.01
N TRP A 322 7.83 14.93 19.70
CA TRP A 322 8.23 13.68 19.03
C TRP A 322 9.75 13.44 19.11
N LYS A 323 10.57 14.49 18.99
CA LYS A 323 12.02 14.39 19.18
C LYS A 323 12.45 13.90 20.57
N LYS A 324 11.67 14.17 21.62
CA LYS A 324 11.96 13.64 22.97
C LYS A 324 11.71 12.13 23.08
N SER A 325 10.93 11.56 22.17
CA SER A 325 10.65 10.12 22.10
C SER A 325 11.62 9.33 21.22
N LEU A 326 12.51 10.03 20.49
CA LEU A 326 13.58 9.46 19.66
C LEU A 326 14.86 9.20 20.46
#